data_AF-A0A2N3E5X9-F1
#
_entry.id   AF-A0A2N3E5X9-F1
#
_cell.length_a   1.000
_cell.length_b   1.000
_cell.length_c   1.000
_cell.angle_alpha   90.00
_cell.angle_beta   90.00
_cell.angle_gamma   90.00
#
_symmetry.space_group_name_H-M   'P 1'
#
loop_
_entity.id
_entity.type
_entity.pdbx_description
1 polymer ?
#
loop_
_entity_poly.entity_id
_entity_poly.type
_entity_poly.pdbx_seq_one_letter_code
_entity_poly.pdbx_strand_id
1 'polypeptide(L)'
;ADVRATGKLMQPITDATGGGIWWAGEKAGDVPAIRSVRRGQDAAGANWMGLRRNEQYLVHAVHQAPLMTGPLALLLILGTLALAWWREGR
;
A
#
# COMPACT_ATOMS: atom_id res chain seq x y z
N ALA A 1 40.08 17.02 7.84
CA ALA A 1 39.35 17.12 6.56
C ALA A 1 37.94 17.64 6.85
N ASP A 2 37.46 18.65 6.11
CA ASP A 2 36.10 19.18 6.26
C ASP A 2 35.18 18.44 5.29
N VAL A 3 34.33 17.56 5.83
CA VAL A 3 33.41 16.72 5.04
C VAL A 3 32.07 17.44 4.98
N ARG A 4 31.70 17.92 3.78
CA ARG A 4 30.41 18.57 3.53
C ARG A 4 29.64 17.84 2.44
N ALA A 5 28.34 17.66 2.66
CA ALA A 5 27.46 17.12 1.65
C ALA A 5 27.31 18.11 0.48
N THR A 6 27.23 17.59 -0.75
CA THR A 6 27.12 18.41 -1.98
C THR A 6 26.11 17.81 -2.95
N GLY A 7 25.21 18.64 -3.48
CA GLY A 7 24.26 18.24 -4.52
C GLY A 7 24.84 18.29 -5.93
N LYS A 8 26.00 18.91 -6.13
CA LYS A 8 26.57 19.22 -7.46
C LYS A 8 26.75 17.98 -8.35
N LEU A 9 27.08 16.84 -7.76
CA LEU A 9 27.28 15.58 -8.47
C LEU A 9 25.97 14.98 -9.00
N MET A 10 24.85 15.22 -8.30
CA MET A 10 23.54 14.68 -8.66
C MET A 10 22.74 15.62 -9.56
N GLN A 11 23.12 16.91 -9.63
CA GLN A 11 22.44 17.93 -10.43
C GLN A 11 22.17 17.50 -11.88
N PRO A 12 23.13 16.94 -12.65
CA PRO A 12 22.88 16.56 -14.04
C PRO A 12 21.83 15.45 -14.18
N ILE A 13 21.76 14.55 -13.21
CA ILE A 13 20.80 13.44 -13.19
C ILE A 13 19.41 13.98 -12.86
N THR A 14 19.32 14.85 -11.86
CA THR A 14 18.08 15.50 -11.44
C THR A 14 17.48 16.31 -12.59
N ASP A 15 18.28 17.10 -13.29
CA ASP A 15 17.84 17.93 -14.41
C ASP A 15 17.37 17.07 -15.59
N ALA A 16 18.05 15.95 -15.89
CA ALA A 16 17.68 15.03 -16.96
C ALA A 16 16.41 14.21 -16.67
N THR A 17 16.10 13.97 -15.39
CA THR A 17 14.98 13.12 -14.96
C THR A 17 13.75 13.89 -14.49
N GLY A 18 13.84 15.23 -14.35
CA GLY A 18 12.79 16.06 -13.78
C GLY A 18 12.58 15.84 -12.27
N GLY A 19 13.60 15.34 -11.58
CA GLY A 19 13.61 15.09 -10.14
C GLY A 19 13.95 16.33 -9.32
N GLY A 20 14.27 16.16 -8.03
CA GLY A 20 14.75 17.23 -7.17
C GLY A 20 15.83 16.76 -6.18
N ILE A 21 16.47 17.73 -5.53
CA ILE A 21 17.44 17.51 -4.45
C ILE A 21 16.95 18.23 -3.21
N TRP A 22 16.86 17.52 -2.09
CA TRP A 22 16.46 18.05 -0.80
C TRP A 22 17.48 17.66 0.26
N TRP A 23 17.71 18.56 1.20
CA TRP A 23 18.53 18.27 2.38
C TRP A 23 17.67 17.60 3.45
N ALA A 24 18.24 16.63 4.15
CA ALA A 24 17.60 15.96 5.28
C ALA A 24 18.53 15.99 6.49
N GLY A 25 17.96 16.07 7.70
CA GLY A 25 18.69 16.11 8.96
C GLY A 25 18.23 17.24 9.87
N GLU A 26 18.76 17.28 11.09
CA GLU A 26 18.34 18.21 12.15
C GLU A 26 18.56 19.70 11.78
N LYS A 27 19.52 19.98 10.89
CA LYS A 27 19.80 21.33 10.37
C LYS A 27 19.23 21.59 8.98
N ALA A 28 18.58 20.59 8.38
CA ALA A 28 17.85 20.78 7.14
C ALA A 28 16.48 21.41 7.46
N GLY A 29 15.94 22.17 6.51
CA GLY A 29 14.57 22.70 6.64
C GLY A 29 13.52 21.59 6.55
N ASP A 30 12.29 21.97 6.18
CA ASP A 30 11.17 21.03 6.10
C ASP A 30 11.46 19.84 5.18
N VAL A 31 11.13 18.65 5.66
CA VAL A 31 11.20 17.41 4.88
C VAL A 31 10.11 17.46 3.79
N PRO A 32 10.45 17.22 2.51
CA PRO A 32 9.46 17.28 1.44
C PRO A 32 8.39 16.21 1.62
N ALA A 33 7.15 16.54 1.29
CA ALA A 33 6.08 15.56 1.26
C ALA A 33 6.32 14.50 0.16
N ILE A 34 6.01 13.24 0.42
CA ILE A 34 6.12 12.17 -0.58
C ILE A 34 4.79 12.05 -1.34
N ARG A 35 4.82 12.12 -2.67
CA ARG A 35 3.65 11.95 -3.53
C ARG A 35 3.85 10.83 -4.53
N SER A 36 2.79 10.07 -4.79
CA SER A 36 2.80 9.05 -5.83
C SER A 36 2.52 9.69 -7.19
N VAL A 37 3.43 9.50 -8.16
CA VAL A 37 3.30 10.12 -9.50
C VAL A 37 3.27 9.04 -10.59
N ARG A 38 2.55 9.33 -11.68
CA ARG A 38 2.53 8.49 -12.88
C ARG A 38 3.76 8.78 -13.75
N ARG A 39 4.10 7.85 -14.65
CA ARG A 39 5.15 8.08 -15.64
C ARG A 39 4.78 9.29 -16.51
N GLY A 40 5.74 10.19 -16.72
CA GLY A 40 5.56 11.40 -17.54
C GLY A 40 4.94 12.60 -16.81
N GLN A 41 4.65 12.47 -15.52
CA GLN A 41 4.33 13.61 -14.65
C GLN A 41 5.60 14.13 -13.96
N ASP A 42 5.52 15.37 -13.45
CA ASP A 42 6.60 15.96 -12.67
C ASP A 42 7.00 15.05 -11.51
N ALA A 43 8.30 14.79 -11.36
CA ALA A 43 8.82 13.91 -10.32
C ALA A 43 9.22 14.68 -9.04
N ALA A 44 9.06 16.01 -9.04
CA ALA A 44 9.42 16.88 -7.95
C ALA A 44 8.64 18.20 -8.00
N GLY A 45 8.50 18.86 -6.85
CA GLY A 45 8.03 20.24 -6.76
C GLY A 45 8.64 20.98 -5.57
N ALA A 46 8.19 22.22 -5.33
CA ALA A 46 8.79 23.11 -4.34
C ALA A 46 8.88 22.52 -2.92
N ASN A 47 7.90 21.72 -2.48
CA ASN A 47 7.87 21.12 -1.14
C ASN A 47 7.48 19.63 -1.16
N TRP A 48 7.75 18.92 -2.27
CA TRP A 48 7.38 17.51 -2.38
C TRP A 48 8.24 16.74 -3.38
N MET A 49 8.44 15.46 -3.11
CA MET A 49 9.16 14.50 -3.94
C MET A 49 8.19 13.45 -4.50
N GLY A 50 8.29 13.16 -5.79
CA GLY A 50 7.51 12.16 -6.49
C GLY A 50 8.15 10.78 -6.42
N LEU A 51 7.39 9.78 -5.98
CA LEU A 51 7.73 8.37 -6.13
C LEU A 51 6.94 7.78 -7.31
N ARG A 52 7.67 7.38 -8.36
CA ARG A 52 7.05 6.77 -9.54
C ARG A 52 6.41 5.44 -9.18
N ARG A 53 5.12 5.28 -9.48
CA ARG A 53 4.47 3.95 -9.42
C ARG A 53 5.09 3.05 -10.49
N ASN A 54 5.82 2.02 -10.07
CA ASN A 54 6.32 0.96 -10.96
C ASN A 54 5.31 -0.18 -11.16
N GLU A 55 4.07 0.00 -10.69
CA GLU A 55 2.97 -0.97 -10.78
C GLU A 55 3.33 -2.38 -10.29
N GLN A 56 4.33 -2.48 -9.41
CA GLN A 56 4.66 -3.69 -8.69
C GLN A 56 3.64 -3.87 -7.57
N TYR A 57 2.53 -4.48 -7.94
CA TYR A 57 1.57 -5.01 -6.98
C TYR A 57 2.04 -6.40 -6.58
N LEU A 58 2.35 -6.61 -5.30
CA LEU A 58 2.37 -7.95 -4.75
C LEU A 58 0.91 -8.40 -4.72
N VAL A 59 0.52 -9.20 -5.72
CA VAL A 59 -0.78 -9.87 -5.72
C VAL A 59 -0.72 -10.92 -4.62
N HIS A 60 -1.08 -10.53 -3.40
CA HIS A 60 -1.41 -11.50 -2.37
C HIS A 60 -2.68 -12.19 -2.86
N ALA A 61 -2.54 -13.45 -3.30
CA ALA A 61 -3.67 -14.31 -3.57
C ALA A 61 -4.43 -14.49 -2.25
N VAL A 62 -5.46 -13.67 -2.02
CA VAL A 62 -6.34 -13.83 -0.88
C VAL A 62 -7.23 -15.03 -1.17
N HIS A 63 -6.84 -16.20 -0.64
CA HIS A 63 -7.69 -17.38 -0.67
C HIS A 63 -8.80 -17.21 0.37
N GLN A 64 -9.98 -16.81 -0.09
CA GLN A 64 -11.20 -16.84 0.72
C GLN A 64 -11.71 -18.28 0.76
N ALA A 65 -11.44 -19.00 1.84
CA ALA A 65 -12.05 -20.31 2.08
C ALA A 65 -13.43 -20.12 2.73
N PRO A 66 -14.50 -20.76 2.22
CA PRO A 66 -15.81 -20.71 2.86
C PRO A 66 -15.75 -21.38 4.24
N LEU A 67 -16.29 -20.71 5.27
CA LEU A 67 -16.31 -21.20 6.66
C LEU A 67 -17.22 -22.44 6.84
N MET A 68 -18.26 -22.58 6.03
CA MET A 68 -19.15 -23.74 5.97
C MET A 68 -19.47 -24.07 4.52
N THR A 69 -19.45 -25.37 4.18
CA THR A 69 -19.95 -25.83 2.88
C THR A 69 -21.48 -25.85 2.89
N GLY A 70 -22.11 -25.58 1.74
CA GLY A 70 -23.57 -25.57 1.59
C GLY A 70 -24.28 -26.82 2.17
N PRO A 71 -23.79 -28.05 1.91
CA PRO A 71 -24.39 -29.26 2.47
C PRO A 71 -24.33 -29.33 4.01
N LEU A 72 -23.22 -28.88 4.61
CA LEU A 72 -23.08 -28.85 6.07
C LEU A 72 -24.08 -27.87 6.70
N ALA A 73 -24.24 -26.67 6.12
CA ALA A 73 -25.23 -25.70 6.57
C ALA A 73 -26.66 -26.24 6.49
N LEU A 74 -27.00 -26.92 5.39
CA LEU A 74 -28.33 -27.52 5.19
C LEU A 74 -28.62 -28.60 6.24
N LEU A 75 -27.68 -29.50 6.51
CA LEU A 75 -27.84 -30.54 7.54
C LEU A 75 -28.05 -29.93 8.94
N LEU A 76 -27.33 -28.84 9.25
CA LEU A 76 -27.43 -28.15 10.54
C LEU A 76 -28.81 -27.49 10.71
N ILE A 77 -29.34 -26.89 9.65
CA ILE A 77 -30.68 -26.30 9.64
C ILE A 77 -31.75 -27.38 9.80
N LEU A 78 -31.68 -28.45 9.01
CA LEU A 78 -32.65 -29.55 9.09
C LEU A 78 -32.59 -30.25 10.46
N GLY A 79 -31.39 -30.46 11.00
CA GLY A 79 -31.18 -31.07 12.31
C GLY A 79 -31.76 -30.23 13.45
N THR A 80 -31.55 -28.91 13.42
CA THR A 80 -32.12 -28.01 14.44
C THR A 80 -33.64 -27.90 14.35
N LEU A 81 -34.21 -27.88 13.13
CA LEU A 81 -35.66 -27.93 12.93
C LEU A 81 -36.27 -29.24 13.45
N ALA A 82 -35.65 -30.39 13.15
CA ALA A 82 -36.11 -31.69 13.62
C ALA A 82 -36.05 -31.79 15.15
N LEU A 83 -34.97 -31.30 15.77
CA LEU A 83 -34.81 -31.26 17.22
C LEU A 83 -35.84 -30.34 17.90
N ALA A 84 -36.11 -29.17 17.32
CA ALA A 84 -37.14 -28.25 17.80
C ALA A 84 -38.52 -28.91 17.74
N TRP A 85 -38.87 -29.54 16.61
CA TRP A 85 -40.13 -30.27 16.46
C TRP A 85 -40.27 -31.40 17.48
N TRP A 86 -39.20 -32.17 17.71
CA TRP A 86 -39.22 -33.27 18.68
C TRP A 86 -39.36 -32.80 20.13
N ARG A 87 -38.83 -31.61 20.46
CA ARG A 87 -39.01 -30.98 21.77
C ARG A 87 -40.43 -30.47 21.99
N GLU A 88 -41.03 -29.84 20.98
CA GLU A 88 -42.37 -29.27 21.09
C GLU A 88 -43.49 -30.32 20.97
N GLY A 89 -43.21 -31.43 20.28
CA GLY A 89 -44.14 -32.55 20.11
C GLY A 89 -44.13 -33.57 21.25
N ARG A 90 -43.23 -33.42 22.23
CA ARG A 90 -43.26 -34.15 23.50
C ARG A 90 -43.87 -33.27 24.58
#